data_AF-A0A2E5Y9D9-F1
#
_entry.id   AF-A0A2E5Y9D9-F1
#
_cell.length_a   1.000
_cell.length_b   1.000
_cell.length_c   1.000
_cell.angle_alpha   90.00
_cell.angle_beta   90.00
_cell.angle_gamma   90.00
#
_symmetry.space_group_name_H-M   'P 1'
#
loop_
_entity.id
_entity.type
_entity.pdbx_description
1 polymer ?
#
loop_
_entity_poly.entity_id
_entity_poly.type
_entity_poly.pdbx_seq_one_letter_code
_entity_poly.pdbx_strand_id
1 'polypeptide(L)'
;MNDFLGLDKLADFDLYGRAFVVTLYAIILFRTSSTRLLGNHSTLDLVISIILGSIFGEAIMNKVPLLPSLLSCTFIVVMHRLLAYCAYKSQFFGQYIKGKKVYLIRNGIYLGENLKKCRVTKHDLLQALRLQQGQSNLNLVKNATLERKGEISFILYSK
;
A
#
# COMPACT_ATOMS: atom_id res chain seq x y z
N MET A 1 21.88 -37.29 10.41
CA MET A 1 22.29 -36.22 9.47
C MET A 1 21.18 -35.89 8.47
N ASN A 2 20.54 -36.90 7.85
CA ASN A 2 19.42 -36.69 6.92
C ASN A 2 18.20 -36.02 7.59
N ASP A 3 17.83 -36.44 8.80
CA ASP A 3 16.74 -35.87 9.60
C ASP A 3 17.04 -34.44 10.11
N PHE A 4 18.33 -34.13 10.30
CA PHE A 4 18.81 -32.80 10.73
C PHE A 4 18.83 -31.79 9.57
N LEU A 5 19.07 -32.28 8.35
CA LEU A 5 19.01 -31.51 7.10
C LEU A 5 17.62 -31.55 6.44
N GLY A 6 16.69 -32.37 6.95
CA GLY A 6 15.35 -32.57 6.40
C GLY A 6 15.34 -33.19 5.00
N LEU A 7 16.37 -33.97 4.64
CA LEU A 7 16.52 -34.56 3.30
C LEU A 7 15.43 -35.59 2.97
N ASP A 8 14.79 -36.14 4.00
CA ASP A 8 13.59 -36.98 3.98
C ASP A 8 12.33 -36.21 3.55
N LYS A 9 12.26 -34.89 3.80
CA LYS A 9 11.16 -34.02 3.36
C LYS A 9 11.34 -33.45 1.94
N LEU A 10 12.51 -33.60 1.34
CA LEU A 10 12.78 -33.17 -0.04
C LEU A 10 11.99 -33.97 -1.09
N ALA A 11 11.42 -35.12 -0.71
CA ALA A 11 10.62 -35.95 -1.60
C ALA A 11 9.10 -35.76 -1.43
N ASP A 12 8.65 -34.78 -0.64
CA ASP A 12 7.23 -34.48 -0.48
C ASP A 12 6.66 -33.82 -1.76
N PHE A 13 6.36 -34.63 -2.77
CA PHE A 13 5.75 -34.20 -4.04
C PHE A 13 4.44 -33.42 -3.84
N ASP A 14 3.69 -33.69 -2.75
CA ASP A 14 2.48 -32.92 -2.37
C ASP A 14 2.82 -31.46 -2.04
N LEU A 15 3.93 -31.20 -1.36
CA LEU A 15 4.37 -29.85 -1.00
C LEU A 15 4.72 -29.04 -2.25
N TYR A 16 5.45 -29.63 -3.19
CA TYR A 16 5.79 -28.99 -4.46
C TYR A 16 4.56 -28.72 -5.32
N GLY A 17 3.61 -29.67 -5.37
CA GLY A 17 2.33 -29.50 -6.05
C GLY A 17 1.50 -28.36 -5.47
N ARG A 18 1.38 -28.32 -4.13
CA ARG A 18 0.72 -27.21 -3.41
C ARG A 18 1.39 -25.87 -3.70
N ALA A 19 2.72 -25.80 -3.60
CA ALA A 19 3.48 -24.58 -3.88
C ALA A 19 3.25 -24.08 -5.31
N PHE A 20 3.25 -24.97 -6.29
CA PHE A 20 2.99 -24.62 -7.68
C PHE A 20 1.58 -24.08 -7.90
N VAL A 21 0.56 -24.77 -7.39
CA VAL A 21 -0.85 -24.36 -7.51
C VAL A 21 -1.10 -23.02 -6.81
N VAL A 22 -0.62 -22.86 -5.58
CA VAL A 22 -0.78 -21.61 -4.80
C VAL A 22 -0.08 -20.46 -5.51
N THR A 23 1.11 -20.67 -6.06
CA THR A 23 1.86 -19.63 -6.79
C THR A 23 1.13 -19.18 -8.05
N LEU A 24 0.66 -20.12 -8.89
CA LEU A 24 -0.12 -19.79 -10.07
C LEU A 24 -1.39 -19.02 -9.71
N TYR A 25 -2.10 -19.48 -8.68
CA TYR A 25 -3.30 -18.83 -8.18
C TYR A 25 -3.02 -17.41 -7.66
N ALA A 26 -1.97 -17.22 -6.88
CA ALA A 26 -1.54 -15.92 -6.38
C ALA A 26 -1.22 -14.95 -7.53
N ILE A 27 -0.52 -15.42 -8.58
CA ILE A 27 -0.25 -14.63 -9.78
C ILE A 27 -1.56 -14.20 -10.45
N ILE A 28 -2.53 -15.09 -10.60
CA ILE A 28 -3.84 -14.77 -11.19
C ILE A 28 -4.59 -13.73 -10.33
N LEU A 29 -4.65 -13.92 -9.01
CA LEU A 29 -5.27 -12.98 -8.08
C LEU A 29 -4.64 -11.59 -8.14
N PHE A 30 -3.31 -11.52 -8.10
CA PHE A 30 -2.59 -10.25 -8.13
C PHE A 30 -2.65 -9.59 -9.50
N ARG A 31 -2.64 -10.36 -10.59
CA ARG A 31 -2.76 -9.82 -11.95
C ARG A 31 -4.14 -9.24 -12.23
N THR A 32 -5.20 -9.90 -11.77
CA THR A 32 -6.55 -9.32 -11.87
C THR A 32 -6.69 -8.09 -10.98
N SER A 33 -5.91 -7.98 -9.90
CA SER A 33 -5.80 -6.78 -9.05
C SER A 33 -4.89 -5.73 -9.72
N SER A 34 -5.29 -5.33 -10.94
CA SER A 34 -4.87 -4.19 -11.75
C SER A 34 -3.85 -3.26 -11.08
N THR A 35 -2.58 -3.29 -11.52
CA THR A 35 -1.60 -2.18 -11.62
C THR A 35 -1.40 -1.22 -10.42
N ARG A 36 -2.07 -1.45 -9.29
CA ARG A 36 -2.07 -0.69 -8.04
C ARG A 36 -1.60 -1.57 -6.88
N LEU A 37 -0.71 -2.51 -7.16
CA LEU A 37 0.00 -3.29 -6.14
C LEU A 37 1.52 -3.22 -6.25
N LEU A 38 2.08 -2.69 -7.35
CA LEU A 38 3.55 -2.56 -7.51
C LEU A 38 4.15 -1.14 -7.70
N GLY A 39 3.38 -0.08 -7.97
CA GLY A 39 3.97 1.27 -8.22
C GLY A 39 3.66 2.45 -7.28
N ASN A 40 2.56 2.50 -6.51
CA ASN A 40 2.22 3.70 -5.72
C ASN A 40 1.01 3.51 -4.77
N HIS A 41 1.08 2.64 -3.77
CA HIS A 41 -0.16 2.11 -3.16
C HIS A 41 -0.72 2.87 -1.98
N SER A 42 -2.02 2.67 -1.77
CA SER A 42 -2.68 2.99 -0.52
C SER A 42 -2.14 2.06 0.56
N THR A 43 -1.97 2.55 1.79
CA THR A 43 -1.54 1.75 2.95
C THR A 43 -2.34 0.44 3.11
N LEU A 44 -3.61 0.44 2.70
CA LEU A 44 -4.46 -0.75 2.71
C LEU A 44 -3.99 -1.87 1.78
N ASP A 45 -3.51 -1.53 0.60
CA ASP A 45 -3.08 -2.52 -0.39
C ASP A 45 -1.86 -3.31 0.13
N LEU A 46 -0.98 -2.64 0.88
CA LEU A 46 0.16 -3.26 1.56
C LEU A 46 -0.31 -4.22 2.66
N VAL A 47 -1.23 -3.79 3.53
CA VAL A 47 -1.78 -4.63 4.60
C VAL A 47 -2.40 -5.91 4.02
N ILE A 48 -3.16 -5.79 2.94
CA ILE A 48 -3.81 -6.94 2.30
C ILE A 48 -2.80 -7.87 1.65
N SER A 49 -1.75 -7.32 1.03
CA SER A 49 -0.67 -8.13 0.44
C SER A 49 0.05 -8.96 1.49
N ILE A 50 0.26 -8.41 2.69
CA ILE A 50 0.86 -9.12 3.83
C ILE A 50 -0.07 -10.24 4.31
N ILE A 51 -1.37 -9.96 4.49
CA ILE A 51 -2.36 -10.95 4.93
C ILE A 51 -2.43 -12.11 3.92
N LEU A 52 -2.53 -11.81 2.62
CA LEU A 52 -2.57 -12.83 1.56
C LEU A 52 -1.29 -13.65 1.53
N GLY A 53 -0.12 -13.03 1.68
CA GLY A 53 1.16 -13.72 1.78
C GLY A 53 1.20 -14.72 2.94
N SER A 54 0.66 -14.35 4.11
CA SER A 54 0.54 -15.25 5.25
C SER A 54 -0.33 -16.47 4.94
N ILE A 55 -1.51 -16.24 4.34
CA ILE A 55 -2.45 -17.33 4.01
C ILE A 55 -1.86 -18.25 2.93
N PHE A 56 -1.14 -17.70 1.94
CA PHE A 56 -0.45 -18.52 0.93
C PHE A 56 0.65 -19.37 1.55
N GLY A 57 1.47 -18.81 2.45
CA GLY A 57 2.49 -19.55 3.17
C GLY A 57 1.90 -20.71 3.97
N GLU A 58 0.80 -20.44 4.69
CA GLU A 58 0.07 -21.47 5.43
C GLU A 58 -0.53 -22.54 4.51
N ALA A 59 -1.11 -22.17 3.38
CA ALA A 59 -1.70 -23.12 2.42
C ALA A 59 -0.66 -24.06 1.79
N ILE A 60 0.60 -23.61 1.68
CA ILE A 60 1.71 -24.40 1.17
C ILE A 60 2.26 -25.31 2.28
N MET A 61 2.62 -24.75 3.44
CA MET A 61 3.39 -25.49 4.46
C MET A 61 2.52 -26.35 5.37
N ASN A 62 1.35 -25.86 5.73
CA ASN A 62 0.44 -26.58 6.61
C ASN A 62 -0.49 -27.41 5.72
N LYS A 63 -0.73 -28.67 6.06
CA LYS A 63 -1.64 -29.58 5.31
C LYS A 63 -3.12 -29.17 5.40
N VAL A 64 -3.40 -27.87 5.48
CA VAL A 64 -4.72 -27.27 5.42
C VAL A 64 -5.35 -27.59 4.06
N PRO A 65 -6.67 -27.81 4.00
CA PRO A 65 -7.37 -27.92 2.73
C PRO A 65 -7.10 -26.70 1.83
N LEU A 66 -6.58 -26.94 0.63
CA LEU A 66 -6.22 -25.86 -0.31
C LEU A 66 -7.45 -25.04 -0.72
N LEU A 67 -8.55 -25.70 -1.08
CA LEU A 67 -9.71 -25.04 -1.67
C LEU A 67 -10.33 -23.97 -0.74
N PRO A 68 -10.59 -24.23 0.56
CA PRO A 68 -11.03 -23.20 1.50
C PRO A 68 -10.03 -22.04 1.67
N SER A 69 -8.72 -22.31 1.66
CA SER A 69 -7.70 -21.26 1.76
C SER A 69 -7.71 -20.34 0.54
N LEU A 70 -7.79 -20.92 -0.68
CA LEU A 70 -7.89 -20.14 -1.91
C LEU A 70 -9.22 -19.35 -1.99
N LEU A 71 -10.33 -19.94 -1.56
CA LEU A 71 -11.61 -19.23 -1.48
C LEU A 71 -11.56 -18.07 -0.49
N SER A 72 -10.90 -18.24 0.66
CA SER A 72 -10.71 -17.17 1.65
C SER A 72 -9.89 -16.03 1.06
N CYS A 73 -8.79 -16.33 0.36
CA CYS A 73 -8.02 -15.32 -0.38
C CYS A 73 -8.88 -14.59 -1.43
N THR A 74 -9.70 -15.33 -2.19
CA THR A 74 -10.65 -14.73 -3.16
C THR A 74 -11.58 -13.75 -2.46
N PHE A 75 -12.16 -14.17 -1.35
CA PHE A 75 -13.11 -13.37 -0.57
C PHE A 75 -12.47 -12.08 -0.06
N ILE A 76 -11.25 -12.15 0.49
CA ILE A 76 -10.50 -10.97 0.93
C ILE A 76 -10.28 -9.99 -0.22
N VAL A 77 -9.87 -10.49 -1.40
CA VAL A 77 -9.65 -9.64 -2.59
C VAL A 77 -10.96 -9.01 -3.09
N VAL A 78 -12.06 -9.76 -3.11
CA VAL A 78 -13.38 -9.25 -3.48
C VAL A 78 -13.85 -8.18 -2.49
N MET A 79 -13.72 -8.42 -1.19
CA MET A 79 -14.05 -7.45 -0.15
C MET A 79 -13.23 -6.17 -0.29
N HIS A 80 -11.93 -6.29 -0.55
CA HIS A 80 -11.08 -5.13 -0.81
C HIS A 80 -11.55 -4.32 -2.01
N ARG A 81 -11.91 -4.98 -3.11
CA ARG A 81 -12.45 -4.31 -4.29
C ARG A 81 -13.77 -3.60 -4.00
N LEU A 82 -14.64 -4.22 -3.22
CA LEU A 82 -15.89 -3.60 -2.79
C LEU A 82 -15.62 -2.36 -1.94
N LEU A 83 -14.70 -2.43 -0.98
CA LEU A 83 -14.29 -1.26 -0.18
C LEU A 83 -13.70 -0.16 -1.07
N ALA A 84 -12.85 -0.51 -2.03
CA ALA A 84 -12.28 0.44 -2.99
C ALA A 84 -13.35 1.08 -3.87
N TYR A 85 -14.35 0.32 -4.31
CA TYR A 85 -15.49 0.80 -5.08
C TYR A 85 -16.39 1.72 -4.24
N CYS A 86 -16.70 1.35 -3.00
CA CYS A 86 -17.43 2.18 -2.04
C CYS A 86 -16.68 3.50 -1.77
N ALA A 87 -15.36 3.44 -1.64
CA ALA A 87 -14.50 4.61 -1.45
C ALA A 87 -14.42 5.50 -2.70
N TYR A 88 -14.64 4.94 -3.89
CA TYR A 88 -14.78 5.69 -5.13
C TYR A 88 -16.14 6.39 -5.21
N LYS A 89 -17.22 5.69 -4.84
CA LYS A 89 -18.60 6.23 -4.90
C LYS A 89 -18.87 7.27 -3.81
N SER A 90 -18.28 7.12 -2.63
CA SER A 90 -18.49 8.03 -1.49
C SER A 90 -17.21 8.78 -1.14
N GLN A 91 -17.23 10.10 -1.32
CA GLN A 91 -16.12 10.99 -0.95
C GLN A 91 -15.86 10.97 0.57
N PHE A 92 -16.89 10.75 1.40
CA PHE A 92 -16.74 10.63 2.85
C PHE A 92 -16.01 9.33 3.23
N PHE A 93 -16.45 8.20 2.66
CA PHE A 93 -15.82 6.90 2.89
C PHE A 93 -14.38 6.86 2.34
N GLY A 94 -14.17 7.46 1.16
CA GLY A 94 -12.85 7.63 0.58
C GLY A 94 -11.92 8.50 1.43
N GLN A 95 -12.43 9.51 2.14
CA GLN A 95 -11.65 10.32 3.08
C GLN A 95 -11.37 9.59 4.40
N TYR A 96 -12.30 8.77 4.90
CA TYR A 96 -12.09 7.98 6.10
C TYR A 96 -11.01 6.90 5.87
N ILE A 97 -11.10 6.22 4.73
CA ILE A 97 -10.22 5.10 4.40
C ILE A 97 -8.84 5.54 3.91
N LYS A 98 -8.81 6.53 3.00
CA LYS A 98 -7.55 6.95 2.36
C LYS A 98 -7.01 8.25 2.93
N GLY A 99 -7.67 8.86 3.92
CA GLY A 99 -7.33 10.20 4.39
C GLY A 99 -7.79 11.31 3.43
N LYS A 100 -7.62 12.55 3.89
CA LYS A 100 -7.87 13.77 3.11
C LYS A 100 -6.55 14.46 2.79
N LYS A 101 -6.45 15.07 1.61
CA LYS A 101 -5.34 15.98 1.31
C LYS A 101 -5.53 17.27 2.10
N VAL A 102 -4.46 17.85 2.60
CA VAL A 102 -4.49 19.08 3.41
C VAL A 102 -3.52 20.09 2.85
N TYR A 103 -3.99 21.29 2.54
CA TYR A 103 -3.11 22.38 2.12
C TYR A 103 -2.28 22.86 3.32
N LEU A 104 -0.95 22.88 3.15
CA LEU A 104 0.00 23.41 4.12
C LEU A 104 0.44 24.84 3.73
N ILE A 105 0.59 25.07 2.42
CA ILE A 105 0.81 26.39 1.81
C ILE A 105 -0.20 26.55 0.68
N ARG A 106 -0.87 27.70 0.61
CA ARG A 106 -1.79 28.04 -0.48
C ARG A 106 -1.50 29.44 -1.00
N ASN A 107 -1.21 29.56 -2.28
CA ASN A 107 -0.82 30.82 -2.93
C ASN A 107 0.32 31.55 -2.19
N GLY A 108 1.35 30.82 -1.76
CA GLY A 108 2.49 31.35 -1.01
C GLY A 108 2.22 31.64 0.48
N ILE A 109 0.98 31.49 0.95
CA ILE A 109 0.61 31.75 2.35
C ILE A 109 0.61 30.45 3.15
N TYR A 110 1.30 30.45 4.29
CA TYR A 110 1.31 29.33 5.23
C TYR A 110 -0.04 29.19 5.94
N LEU A 111 -0.59 27.98 5.94
CA LEU A 111 -1.80 27.65 6.67
C LEU A 111 -1.41 27.07 8.04
N GLY A 112 -1.11 27.95 9.00
CA GLY A 112 -0.59 27.60 10.33
C GLY A 112 -1.45 26.59 11.10
N GLU A 113 -2.78 26.73 11.03
CA GLU A 113 -3.69 25.75 11.64
C GLU A 113 -3.53 24.34 11.06
N ASN A 114 -3.35 24.24 9.75
CA ASN A 114 -3.21 22.96 9.06
C ASN A 114 -1.86 22.32 9.39
N LEU A 115 -0.79 23.13 9.43
CA LEU A 115 0.52 22.69 9.91
C LEU A 115 0.44 22.11 11.32
N LYS A 116 -0.25 22.80 12.24
CA LYS A 116 -0.46 22.33 13.62
C LYS A 116 -1.31 21.06 13.68
N LYS A 117 -2.42 21.00 12.95
CA LYS A 117 -3.33 19.83 12.89
C LYS A 117 -2.62 18.59 12.33
N CYS A 118 -1.77 18.77 11.31
CA CYS A 118 -1.00 17.70 10.69
C CYS A 118 0.34 17.42 11.38
N ARG A 119 0.71 18.18 12.43
CA ARG A 119 2.01 18.10 13.12
C ARG A 119 3.21 18.23 12.17
N VAL A 120 3.06 19.06 11.14
CA VAL A 120 4.11 19.34 10.14
C VAL A 120 4.78 20.66 10.50
N THR A 121 6.10 20.64 10.64
CA THR A 121 6.93 21.81 10.91
C THR A 121 7.43 22.46 9.62
N LYS A 122 7.96 23.69 9.73
CA LYS A 122 8.66 24.33 8.60
C LYS A 122 9.91 23.55 8.17
N HIS A 123 10.57 22.85 9.11
CA HIS A 123 11.73 22.02 8.80
C HIS A 123 11.35 20.82 7.93
N ASP A 124 10.19 20.20 8.20
CA ASP A 124 9.66 19.10 7.39
C ASP A 124 9.34 19.57 5.96
N LEU A 125 8.73 20.74 5.82
CA LEU A 125 8.48 21.37 4.51
C LEU A 125 9.79 21.63 3.75
N LEU A 126 10.80 22.21 4.41
CA LEU A 126 12.11 22.50 3.80
C LEU A 126 12.87 21.22 3.44
N GLN A 127 12.77 20.17 4.26
CA GLN A 127 13.37 18.87 3.97
C GLN A 127 12.71 18.23 2.76
N ALA A 128 11.38 18.19 2.72
CA ALA A 128 10.64 17.63 1.59
C ALA A 128 10.89 18.41 0.29
N LEU A 129 10.97 19.75 0.36
CA LEU A 129 11.29 20.60 -0.79
C LEU A 129 12.70 20.32 -1.32
N ARG A 130 13.69 20.14 -0.44
CA ARG A 130 15.06 19.78 -0.82
C ARG A 130 15.13 18.41 -1.48
N LEU A 131 14.50 17.41 -0.89
CA LEU A 131 14.52 16.03 -1.40
C LEU A 131 13.81 15.88 -2.75
N GLN A 132 12.72 16.61 -2.97
CA GLN A 132 11.91 16.45 -4.19
C GLN A 132 12.26 17.42 -5.32
N GLN A 133 12.66 18.65 -4.99
CA GLN A 133 12.84 19.72 -5.98
C GLN A 133 14.27 20.28 -5.98
N GLY A 134 15.15 19.84 -5.07
CA GLY A 134 16.50 20.39 -4.92
C GLY A 134 16.53 21.85 -4.47
N GLN A 135 15.41 22.39 -3.99
CA GLN A 135 15.26 23.79 -3.59
C GLN A 135 15.28 23.93 -2.07
N SER A 136 15.85 25.03 -1.57
CA SER A 136 15.87 25.34 -0.13
C SER A 136 15.05 26.58 0.24
N ASN A 137 14.38 27.21 -0.74
CA ASN A 137 13.63 28.43 -0.54
C ASN A 137 12.12 28.18 -0.68
N LEU A 138 11.38 28.25 0.42
CA LEU A 138 9.92 28.09 0.43
C LEU A 138 9.18 29.24 -0.26
N ASN A 139 9.81 30.39 -0.50
CA ASN A 139 9.17 31.51 -1.22
C ASN A 139 8.90 31.17 -2.70
N LEU A 140 9.57 30.15 -3.25
CA LEU A 140 9.33 29.64 -4.59
C LEU A 140 8.07 28.76 -4.67
N VAL A 141 7.51 28.36 -3.52
CA VAL A 141 6.38 27.44 -3.43
C VAL A 141 5.06 28.22 -3.52
N LYS A 142 4.30 27.95 -4.57
CA LYS A 142 2.93 28.46 -4.71
C LYS A 142 1.97 27.66 -3.82
N ASN A 143 2.00 26.33 -3.91
CA ASN A 143 1.18 25.46 -3.06
C ASN A 143 2.02 24.30 -2.51
N ALA A 144 1.81 23.96 -1.24
CA ALA A 144 2.28 22.73 -0.64
C ALA A 144 1.09 21.95 -0.08
N THR A 145 0.96 20.68 -0.44
CA THR A 145 -0.17 19.84 -0.01
C THR A 145 0.36 18.60 0.67
N LEU A 146 -0.13 18.31 1.88
CA LEU A 146 0.04 17.00 2.49
C LEU A 146 -0.91 16.03 1.79
N GLU A 147 -0.34 15.10 1.05
CA GLU A 147 -1.06 14.05 0.36
C GLU A 147 -1.54 12.98 1.34
N ARG A 148 -2.47 12.16 0.85
CA ARG A 148 -3.09 11.06 1.60
C ARG A 148 -2.09 10.06 2.20
N LYS A 149 -0.91 9.94 1.61
CA LYS A 149 0.18 9.05 2.06
C LYS A 149 1.07 9.66 3.15
N GLY A 150 0.87 10.93 3.50
CA GLY A 150 1.78 11.68 4.37
C GLY A 150 2.95 12.32 3.62
N GLU A 151 3.07 12.12 2.31
CA GLU A 151 4.02 12.83 1.46
C GLU A 151 3.56 14.27 1.25
N ILE A 152 4.51 15.20 1.17
CA ILE A 152 4.22 16.60 0.83
C ILE A 152 4.49 16.76 -0.66
N SER A 153 3.51 17.26 -1.41
CA SER A 153 3.66 17.65 -2.81
C SER A 153 3.81 19.16 -2.93
N PHE A 154 4.58 19.62 -3.92
CA PHE A 154 4.85 21.03 -4.16
C PHE A 154 4.44 21.45 -5.57
N ILE A 155 3.84 22.63 -5.68
CA ILE A 155 3.65 23.37 -6.93
C ILE A 155 4.41 24.68 -6.76
N LEU A 156 5.41 24.91 -7.60
CA LEU A 156 6.22 26.14 -7.59
C LEU A 156 5.56 27.24 -8.43
N TYR A 157 5.94 28.49 -8.20
CA TYR A 157 5.63 29.55 -9.17
C TYR A 157 6.31 29.24 -10.49
N SER A 158 5.60 29.45 -11.62
CA SER A 158 6.24 29.41 -12.93
C SER A 158 7.33 30.47 -12.95
N LYS A 159 8.52 30.11 -13.47
CA LYS A 159 9.48 31.11 -13.94
C LYS A 159 8.87 31.92 -15.07
#